data_AF-L8FS30-F1
#
_entry.id   AF-L8FS30-F1
#
_cell.length_a   1.000
_cell.length_b   1.000
_cell.length_c   1.000
_cell.angle_alpha   90.00
_cell.angle_beta   90.00
_cell.angle_gamma   90.00
#
_symmetry.space_group_name_H-M   'P 1'
#
loop_
_entity.id
_entity.type
_entity.pdbx_description
1 polymer ?
#
loop_
_entity_poly.entity_id
_entity_poly.type
_entity_poly.pdbx_seq_one_letter_code
_entity_poly.pdbx_strand_id
1 'polypeptide(L)'
;MSASAGDDNLPPFIPFSKPSAPLAYTSSPCQLLRSDLITFLHLLPSILSIVTPWRPWPTGSYDELYPSPGNIFSVFNHVILFITQGFFILSTPLWLLFPVWMVALYVFVFVSLNKMFCYCLNGSQGTFESNPAVLKQLGAHADEEWIFINGVAVGRHWMQANIDRLSLTFQRPVRGALNRTSGILFDVIQCLIERTFDYCTNDVRICYEILRVAMLSPVNKVVLILHSQGGIQGGLIVDWLLEQLSQETLSKLEIYTFGCAANHFNNPRVSAKPTAKHPTASAISYIEHYANERDFVSRWGILHSINPLPAVAKSAAMRTEALAAAGGEVGIESGKARGGIRDGCFRCRRVGICWGSIISTGCFL
;
A
#
# COMPACT_ATOMS: atom_id res chain seq x y z
N MET A 1 -60.97 22.68 -24.78
CA MET A 1 -61.67 21.38 -24.76
C MET A 1 -60.63 20.30 -25.07
N SER A 2 -60.61 19.24 -24.24
CA SER A 2 -60.08 17.87 -24.45
C SER A 2 -58.83 17.68 -25.34
N ALA A 3 -57.67 17.24 -24.85
CA ALA A 3 -57.31 15.94 -24.24
C ALA A 3 -57.11 14.77 -25.22
N SER A 4 -55.96 14.09 -25.02
CA SER A 4 -55.56 12.73 -25.40
C SER A 4 -55.04 12.52 -26.84
N ALA A 5 -54.09 11.64 -27.14
CA ALA A 5 -53.13 10.84 -26.38
C ALA A 5 -52.25 10.12 -27.42
N GLY A 6 -51.04 9.73 -27.03
CA GLY A 6 -50.14 8.91 -27.83
C GLY A 6 -48.87 8.66 -27.04
N ASP A 7 -48.99 7.76 -26.07
CA ASP A 7 -47.94 7.21 -25.23
C ASP A 7 -46.93 6.42 -26.07
N ASP A 8 -45.65 6.38 -25.66
CA ASP A 8 -44.80 5.19 -25.74
C ASP A 8 -43.42 5.46 -25.10
N ASN A 9 -43.40 5.19 -23.80
CA ASN A 9 -42.32 4.56 -23.03
C ASN A 9 -41.02 4.18 -23.79
N LEU A 10 -40.03 5.06 -23.71
CA LEU A 10 -38.61 4.65 -23.70
C LEU A 10 -38.05 5.06 -22.33
N PRO A 11 -37.42 4.14 -21.56
CA PRO A 11 -36.72 4.56 -20.36
C PRO A 11 -35.66 5.59 -20.78
N PRO A 12 -35.50 6.70 -20.04
CA PRO A 12 -34.47 7.67 -20.36
C PRO A 12 -33.14 6.93 -20.39
N PHE A 13 -32.44 7.02 -21.52
CA PHE A 13 -31.05 6.61 -21.65
C PHE A 13 -30.28 7.32 -20.52
N ILE A 14 -29.98 6.61 -19.43
CA ILE A 14 -29.12 7.10 -18.37
C ILE A 14 -27.72 7.08 -19.00
N PRO A 15 -27.12 8.23 -19.32
CA PRO A 15 -25.74 8.24 -19.79
C PRO A 15 -24.90 7.68 -18.63
N PHE A 16 -24.17 6.60 -18.88
CA PHE A 16 -23.22 6.02 -17.92
C PHE A 16 -22.40 7.16 -17.30
N SER A 17 -22.58 7.29 -15.99
CA SER A 17 -22.51 8.53 -15.25
C SER A 17 -21.15 9.23 -15.33
N LYS A 18 -21.22 10.57 -15.33
CA LYS A 18 -20.14 11.49 -14.97
C LYS A 18 -19.29 10.91 -13.84
N PRO A 19 -17.97 11.11 -13.85
CA PRO A 19 -17.13 10.49 -12.86
C PRO A 19 -17.48 11.13 -11.50
N SER A 20 -17.93 10.29 -10.57
CA SER A 20 -18.32 10.64 -9.19
C SER A 20 -17.08 10.71 -8.29
N ALA A 21 -17.11 11.52 -7.24
CA ALA A 21 -16.08 11.55 -6.20
C ALA A 21 -15.79 10.11 -5.67
N PRO A 22 -14.54 9.82 -5.25
CA PRO A 22 -14.24 8.53 -4.62
C PRO A 22 -15.15 8.31 -3.41
N LEU A 23 -15.61 7.08 -3.21
CA LEU A 23 -16.45 6.72 -2.07
C LEU A 23 -15.66 6.95 -0.77
N ALA A 24 -16.33 7.50 0.25
CA ALA A 24 -15.77 7.57 1.58
C ALA A 24 -15.50 6.14 2.09
N TYR A 25 -14.39 5.91 2.78
CA TYR A 25 -14.03 4.58 3.30
C TYR A 25 -15.04 4.03 4.31
N THR A 26 -15.89 4.90 4.89
CA THR A 26 -17.01 4.53 5.78
C THR A 26 -18.26 4.07 5.02
N SER A 27 -18.25 4.07 3.69
CA SER A 27 -19.34 3.55 2.86
C SER A 27 -19.51 2.04 3.06
N SER A 28 -20.64 1.49 2.61
CA SER A 28 -20.87 0.05 2.78
C SER A 28 -19.75 -0.78 2.10
N PRO A 29 -19.24 -1.85 2.74
CA PRO A 29 -18.16 -2.68 2.20
C PRO A 29 -18.45 -3.22 0.79
N CYS A 30 -19.70 -3.58 0.49
CA CYS A 30 -20.10 -4.04 -0.84
C CYS A 30 -20.00 -2.95 -1.92
N GLN A 31 -20.28 -1.69 -1.57
CA GLN A 31 -20.13 -0.57 -2.51
C GLN A 31 -18.65 -0.25 -2.73
N LEU A 32 -17.83 -0.28 -1.67
CA LEU A 32 -16.39 -0.12 -1.77
C LEU A 32 -15.77 -1.22 -2.64
N LEU A 33 -16.09 -2.48 -2.37
CA LEU A 33 -15.61 -3.62 -3.15
C LEU A 33 -15.99 -3.50 -4.63
N ARG A 34 -17.24 -3.10 -4.93
CA ARG A 34 -17.68 -2.88 -6.31
C ARG A 34 -16.91 -1.74 -6.97
N SER A 35 -16.76 -0.60 -6.29
CA SER A 35 -16.02 0.57 -6.80
C SER A 35 -14.56 0.20 -7.07
N ASP A 36 -13.93 -0.46 -6.11
CA ASP A 36 -12.54 -0.89 -6.17
C ASP A 36 -12.28 -1.90 -7.29
N LEU A 37 -13.19 -2.85 -7.48
CA LEU A 37 -13.11 -3.82 -8.58
C LEU A 37 -13.26 -3.13 -9.94
N ILE A 38 -14.19 -2.18 -10.07
CA ILE A 38 -14.37 -1.42 -11.31
C ILE A 38 -13.11 -0.59 -11.61
N THR A 39 -12.57 0.12 -10.61
CA THR A 39 -11.34 0.90 -10.76
C THR A 39 -10.15 -0.01 -11.10
N PHE A 40 -10.02 -1.17 -10.44
CA PHE A 40 -8.99 -2.17 -10.73
C PHE A 40 -9.06 -2.64 -12.19
N LEU A 41 -10.24 -3.01 -12.69
CA LEU A 41 -10.43 -3.45 -14.06
C LEU A 41 -10.12 -2.35 -15.08
N HIS A 42 -10.49 -1.09 -14.81
CA HIS A 42 -10.13 0.03 -15.67
C HIS A 42 -8.61 0.31 -15.68
N LEU A 43 -7.92 0.07 -14.57
CA LEU A 43 -6.48 0.26 -14.45
C LEU A 43 -5.68 -0.97 -14.90
N LEU A 44 -6.33 -2.10 -15.18
CA LEU A 44 -5.66 -3.34 -15.58
C LEU A 44 -4.67 -3.17 -16.76
N PRO A 45 -4.93 -2.35 -17.80
CA PRO A 45 -3.92 -2.11 -18.84
C PRO A 45 -2.62 -1.47 -18.33
N SER A 46 -2.68 -0.72 -17.24
CA SER A 46 -1.49 -0.16 -16.57
C SER A 46 -0.81 -1.12 -15.61
N ILE A 47 -1.32 -2.33 -15.37
CA ILE A 47 -0.65 -3.30 -14.48
C ILE A 47 0.75 -3.67 -14.98
N LEU A 48 1.00 -3.58 -16.29
CA LEU A 48 2.32 -3.78 -16.89
C LEU A 48 3.33 -2.71 -16.43
N SER A 49 2.87 -1.55 -15.95
CA SER A 49 3.75 -0.53 -15.36
C SER A 49 4.52 -1.06 -14.16
N ILE A 50 3.97 -2.05 -13.44
CA ILE A 50 4.62 -2.68 -12.27
C ILE A 50 5.94 -3.34 -12.69
N VAL A 51 6.02 -3.91 -13.90
CA VAL A 51 7.23 -4.59 -14.36
C VAL A 51 8.05 -3.77 -15.38
N THR A 52 7.62 -2.54 -15.67
CA THR A 52 8.29 -1.66 -16.65
C THR A 52 8.73 -0.34 -16.02
N PRO A 53 9.96 0.12 -16.26
CA PRO A 53 10.91 -0.43 -17.23
C PRO A 53 11.66 -1.65 -16.66
N TRP A 54 11.77 -2.70 -17.48
CA TRP A 54 12.52 -3.92 -17.12
C TRP A 54 14.02 -3.66 -16.91
N ARG A 55 14.54 -2.56 -17.49
CA ARG A 55 15.94 -2.10 -17.41
C ARG A 55 16.00 -0.56 -17.50
N PRO A 56 17.04 0.09 -16.94
CA PRO A 56 18.21 -0.49 -16.28
C PRO A 56 17.94 -0.98 -14.85
N TRP A 57 18.86 -1.79 -14.30
CA TRP A 57 18.91 -2.21 -12.90
C TRP A 57 19.97 -1.37 -12.15
N PRO A 58 19.64 -0.15 -11.73
CA PRO A 58 20.62 0.79 -11.18
C PRO A 58 21.18 0.39 -9.83
N THR A 59 20.53 -0.50 -9.06
CA THR A 59 21.06 -0.98 -7.77
C THR A 59 21.46 -2.45 -7.80
N GLY A 60 21.43 -3.07 -8.99
CA GLY A 60 21.98 -4.41 -9.21
C GLY A 60 21.16 -5.44 -8.45
N SER A 61 21.80 -6.24 -7.60
CA SER A 61 21.15 -7.34 -6.88
C SER A 61 20.02 -6.92 -5.92
N TYR A 62 19.90 -5.63 -5.60
CA TYR A 62 18.81 -5.09 -4.79
C TYR A 62 17.54 -4.76 -5.61
N ASP A 63 17.62 -4.74 -6.95
CA ASP A 63 16.44 -4.56 -7.80
C ASP A 63 15.74 -5.92 -7.98
N GLU A 64 14.43 -6.02 -7.76
CA GLU A 64 13.77 -7.34 -7.67
C GLU A 64 13.80 -8.15 -8.98
N LEU A 65 13.90 -7.46 -10.13
CA LEU A 65 14.02 -8.09 -11.46
C LEU A 65 15.47 -8.27 -11.96
N TYR A 66 16.47 -7.86 -11.17
CA TYR A 66 17.86 -8.17 -11.50
C TYR A 66 18.09 -9.69 -11.43
N PRO A 67 18.79 -10.32 -12.38
CA PRO A 67 18.92 -11.77 -12.49
C PRO A 67 19.95 -12.35 -11.49
N SER A 68 19.76 -12.07 -10.20
CA SER A 68 20.47 -12.76 -9.11
C SER A 68 19.82 -14.13 -8.85
N PRO A 69 20.54 -15.12 -8.30
CA PRO A 69 19.95 -16.43 -7.98
C PRO A 69 18.72 -16.33 -7.06
N GLY A 70 18.73 -15.42 -6.08
CA GLY A 70 17.61 -15.20 -5.17
C GLY A 70 16.40 -14.58 -5.86
N ASN A 71 16.60 -13.57 -6.71
CA ASN A 71 15.52 -12.97 -7.49
C ASN A 71 14.91 -13.95 -8.49
N ILE A 72 15.76 -14.72 -9.20
CA ILE A 72 15.30 -15.76 -10.13
C ILE A 72 14.47 -16.80 -9.38
N PHE A 73 14.91 -17.22 -8.19
CA PHE A 73 14.13 -18.13 -7.35
C PHE A 73 12.79 -17.54 -6.94
N SER A 74 12.74 -16.28 -6.49
CA SER A 74 11.49 -15.60 -6.12
C SER A 74 10.54 -15.50 -7.31
N VAL A 75 11.00 -15.00 -8.46
CA VAL A 75 10.22 -14.88 -9.68
C VAL A 75 9.70 -16.24 -10.15
N PHE A 76 10.55 -17.27 -10.14
CA PHE A 76 10.17 -18.62 -10.55
C PHE A 76 9.04 -19.20 -9.68
N ASN A 77 9.13 -19.06 -8.36
CA ASN A 77 8.08 -19.50 -7.45
C ASN A 77 6.78 -18.70 -7.66
N HIS A 78 6.87 -17.39 -7.89
CA HIS A 78 5.70 -16.57 -8.22
C HIS A 78 5.04 -16.96 -9.54
N VAL A 79 5.80 -17.36 -10.56
CA VAL A 79 5.24 -17.88 -11.82
C VAL A 79 4.47 -19.17 -11.59
N ILE A 80 5.02 -20.11 -10.81
CA ILE A 80 4.33 -21.36 -10.43
C ILE A 80 3.04 -21.04 -9.67
N LEU A 81 3.12 -20.19 -8.64
CA LEU A 81 1.96 -19.78 -7.86
C LEU A 81 0.92 -19.11 -8.74
N PHE A 82 1.30 -18.17 -9.61
CA PHE A 82 0.38 -17.47 -10.50
C PHE A 82 -0.40 -18.43 -11.41
N ILE A 83 0.30 -19.39 -12.03
CA ILE A 83 -0.31 -20.39 -12.91
C ILE A 83 -1.25 -21.32 -12.11
N THR A 84 -0.76 -21.88 -11.01
CA THR A 84 -1.53 -22.85 -10.21
C THR A 84 -2.74 -22.21 -9.54
N GLN A 85 -2.59 -21.00 -8.99
CA GLN A 85 -3.70 -20.20 -8.42
C GLN A 85 -4.70 -19.80 -9.50
N GLY A 86 -4.22 -19.44 -10.70
CA GLY A 86 -5.08 -19.15 -11.84
C GLY A 86 -5.99 -20.33 -12.19
N PHE A 87 -5.42 -21.54 -12.33
CA PHE A 87 -6.21 -22.75 -12.55
C PHE A 87 -7.18 -23.03 -11.40
N PHE A 88 -6.75 -22.85 -10.15
CA PHE A 88 -7.61 -23.05 -8.99
C PHE A 88 -8.83 -22.12 -9.00
N ILE A 89 -8.62 -20.82 -9.22
CA ILE A 89 -9.70 -19.82 -9.31
C ILE A 89 -10.64 -20.13 -10.48
N LEU A 90 -10.10 -20.41 -11.67
CA LEU A 90 -10.89 -20.72 -12.86
C LEU A 90 -11.68 -22.03 -12.72
N SER A 91 -11.22 -22.97 -11.90
CA SER A 91 -11.93 -24.23 -11.63
C SER A 91 -13.18 -24.05 -10.75
N THR A 92 -13.31 -22.95 -10.01
CA THR A 92 -14.39 -22.75 -9.02
C THR A 92 -15.82 -22.94 -9.55
N PRO A 93 -16.20 -22.49 -10.76
CA PRO A 93 -17.56 -22.72 -11.26
C PRO A 93 -17.87 -24.20 -11.53
N LEU A 94 -16.82 -25.00 -11.80
CA LEU A 94 -16.95 -26.43 -12.10
C LEU A 94 -17.14 -27.27 -10.83
N TRP A 95 -16.85 -26.74 -9.63
CA TRP A 95 -16.92 -27.51 -8.39
C TRP A 95 -18.34 -28.02 -8.09
N LEU A 96 -19.37 -27.30 -8.55
CA LEU A 96 -20.77 -27.69 -8.40
C LEU A 96 -21.13 -28.97 -9.19
N LEU A 97 -20.28 -29.39 -10.12
CA LEU A 97 -20.49 -30.59 -10.94
C LEU A 97 -19.95 -31.87 -10.27
N PHE A 98 -19.20 -31.75 -9.17
CA PHE A 98 -18.51 -32.86 -8.52
C PHE A 98 -19.03 -33.13 -7.10
N PRO A 99 -18.94 -34.38 -6.61
CA PRO A 99 -19.20 -34.70 -5.22
C PRO A 99 -18.34 -33.87 -4.25
N VAL A 100 -18.93 -33.43 -3.14
CA VAL A 100 -18.29 -32.55 -2.14
C VAL A 100 -16.94 -33.08 -1.67
N TRP A 101 -16.81 -34.40 -1.46
CA TRP A 101 -15.56 -35.00 -0.99
C TRP A 101 -14.42 -34.89 -2.01
N MET A 102 -14.71 -34.94 -3.32
CA MET A 102 -13.71 -34.75 -4.37
C MET A 102 -13.21 -33.32 -4.40
N VAL A 103 -14.14 -32.35 -4.29
CA VAL A 103 -13.82 -30.93 -4.20
C VAL A 103 -12.99 -30.67 -2.95
N ALA A 104 -13.37 -31.23 -1.80
CA ALA A 104 -12.62 -31.10 -0.56
C ALA A 104 -11.19 -31.64 -0.67
N LEU A 105 -11.01 -32.82 -1.29
CA LEU A 105 -9.68 -33.38 -1.54
C LEU A 105 -8.85 -32.49 -2.48
N TYR A 106 -9.44 -32.03 -3.57
CA TYR A 106 -8.80 -31.11 -4.52
C TYR A 106 -8.33 -29.82 -3.83
N VAL A 107 -9.22 -29.18 -3.06
CA VAL A 107 -8.90 -27.98 -2.28
C VAL A 107 -7.81 -28.26 -1.27
N PHE A 108 -7.86 -29.39 -0.55
CA PHE A 108 -6.83 -29.75 0.42
C PHE A 108 -5.45 -29.91 -0.23
N VAL A 109 -5.37 -30.61 -1.37
CA VAL A 109 -4.13 -30.80 -2.12
C VAL A 109 -3.60 -29.45 -2.62
N PHE A 110 -4.47 -28.63 -3.21
CA PHE A 110 -4.10 -27.29 -3.68
C PHE A 110 -3.58 -26.42 -2.54
N VAL A 111 -4.31 -26.32 -1.42
CA VAL A 111 -3.92 -25.49 -0.27
C VAL A 111 -2.58 -25.96 0.29
N SER A 112 -2.35 -27.27 0.38
CA SER A 112 -1.10 -27.83 0.87
C SER A 112 0.08 -27.47 -0.03
N LEU A 113 -0.07 -27.64 -1.35
CA LEU A 113 0.96 -27.26 -2.33
C LEU A 113 1.19 -25.74 -2.35
N ASN A 114 0.13 -24.94 -2.36
CA ASN A 114 0.23 -23.48 -2.33
C ASN A 114 0.99 -23.01 -1.08
N LYS A 115 0.65 -23.55 0.09
CA LYS A 115 1.37 -23.25 1.35
C LYS A 115 2.83 -23.67 1.29
N MET A 116 3.16 -24.80 0.67
CA MET A 116 4.55 -25.24 0.48
C MET A 116 5.35 -24.24 -0.35
N PHE A 117 4.84 -23.82 -1.51
CA PHE A 117 5.51 -22.82 -2.36
C PHE A 117 5.59 -21.44 -1.69
N CYS A 118 4.54 -21.01 -0.99
CA CYS A 118 4.58 -19.78 -0.20
C CYS A 118 5.61 -19.87 0.95
N TYR A 119 5.77 -21.04 1.58
CA TYR A 119 6.79 -21.26 2.60
C TYR A 119 8.21 -21.17 2.01
N CYS A 120 8.43 -21.65 0.78
CA CYS A 120 9.71 -21.47 0.09
C CYS A 120 10.09 -19.98 -0.10
N LEU A 121 9.10 -19.12 -0.33
CA LEU A 121 9.27 -17.67 -0.46
C LEU A 121 9.43 -16.97 0.90
N ASN A 122 8.54 -17.24 1.86
CA ASN A 122 8.43 -16.50 3.12
C ASN A 122 9.36 -17.04 4.21
N GLY A 123 9.59 -18.36 4.26
CA GLY A 123 10.20 -19.03 5.40
C GLY A 123 9.33 -18.97 6.66
N SER A 124 9.97 -19.16 7.82
CA SER A 124 9.30 -19.15 9.14
C SER A 124 9.37 -17.80 9.86
N GLN A 125 10.33 -16.93 9.50
CA GLN A 125 10.54 -15.64 10.15
C GLN A 125 9.50 -14.62 9.67
N GLY A 126 9.00 -13.79 10.59
CA GLY A 126 8.09 -12.68 10.28
C GLY A 126 8.72 -11.30 10.43
N THR A 127 9.92 -11.24 11.02
CA THR A 127 10.67 -10.00 11.26
C THR A 127 12.10 -10.16 10.82
N PHE A 128 12.67 -9.08 10.31
CA PHE A 128 14.01 -9.02 9.73
C PHE A 128 14.73 -7.77 10.23
N GLU A 129 16.06 -7.80 10.21
CA GLU A 129 16.89 -6.65 10.54
C GLU A 129 17.85 -6.39 9.39
N SER A 130 18.05 -5.13 9.03
CA SER A 130 19.02 -4.75 8.00
C SER A 130 20.43 -5.19 8.40
N ASN A 131 21.24 -5.62 7.42
CA ASN A 131 22.57 -6.12 7.65
C ASN A 131 23.49 -5.05 8.30
N PRO A 132 24.03 -5.28 9.51
CA PRO A 132 24.92 -4.31 10.16
C PRO A 132 26.18 -3.97 9.34
N ALA A 133 26.63 -4.89 8.47
CA ALA A 133 27.80 -4.68 7.62
C ALA A 133 27.61 -3.56 6.59
N VAL A 134 26.36 -3.19 6.27
CA VAL A 134 26.07 -2.09 5.34
C VAL A 134 26.08 -0.72 6.02
N LEU A 135 26.13 -0.67 7.35
CA LEU A 135 26.09 0.55 8.14
C LEU A 135 27.49 1.05 8.48
N LYS A 136 27.79 2.30 8.09
CA LYS A 136 29.04 2.96 8.48
C LYS A 136 28.95 3.66 9.84
N GLN A 137 27.75 3.97 10.33
CA GLN A 137 27.51 4.79 11.52
C GLN A 137 26.41 4.23 12.43
N LEU A 138 26.61 3.02 12.97
CA LEU A 138 25.63 2.34 13.83
C LEU A 138 25.26 3.10 15.13
N GLY A 139 26.05 4.08 15.58
CA GLY A 139 25.84 4.78 16.86
C GLY A 139 25.33 6.23 16.77
N ALA A 140 25.33 6.85 15.59
CA ALA A 140 25.01 8.28 15.48
C ALA A 140 23.51 8.58 15.69
N HIS A 141 22.65 7.55 15.68
CA HIS A 141 21.19 7.67 15.65
C HIS A 141 20.50 6.60 16.49
N ALA A 142 21.06 6.31 17.65
CA ALA A 142 20.54 5.33 18.59
C ALA A 142 19.17 5.72 19.20
N ASP A 143 18.72 6.96 18.98
CA ASP A 143 17.45 7.50 19.45
C ASP A 143 16.31 7.43 18.42
N GLU A 144 16.54 6.76 17.28
CA GLU A 144 15.57 6.55 16.21
C GLU A 144 15.31 5.06 15.98
N GLU A 145 14.05 4.67 15.76
CA GLU A 145 13.67 3.32 15.38
C GLU A 145 12.98 3.33 14.00
N TRP A 146 13.48 2.56 13.04
CA TRP A 146 12.97 2.55 11.67
C TRP A 146 12.34 1.19 11.36
N ILE A 147 11.10 1.21 10.91
CA ILE A 147 10.30 0.03 10.60
C ILE A 147 9.83 0.11 9.15
N PHE A 148 9.96 -1.00 8.41
CA PHE A 148 9.49 -1.13 7.03
C PHE A 148 8.44 -2.25 6.93
N ILE A 149 7.30 -1.94 6.30
CA ILE A 149 6.25 -2.91 5.94
C ILE A 149 6.14 -2.98 4.42
N ASN A 150 6.31 -4.18 3.87
CA ASN A 150 6.28 -4.44 2.44
C ASN A 150 4.86 -4.58 1.87
N GLY A 151 4.79 -4.62 0.54
CA GLY A 151 3.57 -4.90 -0.21
C GLY A 151 3.45 -6.35 -0.68
N VAL A 152 2.60 -6.55 -1.69
CA VAL A 152 2.35 -7.84 -2.34
C VAL A 152 3.62 -8.49 -2.90
N ALA A 153 3.60 -9.80 -3.08
CA ALA A 153 4.64 -10.60 -3.72
C ALA A 153 6.02 -10.59 -3.02
N VAL A 154 6.17 -9.95 -1.87
CA VAL A 154 7.46 -9.90 -1.19
C VAL A 154 7.62 -11.10 -0.24
N GLY A 155 8.57 -11.97 -0.57
CA GLY A 155 9.09 -13.01 0.32
C GLY A 155 10.34 -12.54 1.08
N ARG A 156 10.95 -13.45 1.85
CA ARG A 156 12.10 -13.15 2.72
C ARG A 156 13.29 -12.53 1.99
N HIS A 157 13.53 -12.94 0.75
CA HIS A 157 14.69 -12.49 -0.04
C HIS A 157 14.56 -11.02 -0.42
N TRP A 158 13.43 -10.64 -1.01
CA TRP A 158 13.14 -9.25 -1.38
C TRP A 158 12.97 -8.38 -0.14
N MET A 159 12.40 -8.90 0.94
CA MET A 159 12.32 -8.18 2.21
C MET A 159 13.70 -7.76 2.73
N GLN A 160 14.65 -8.70 2.77
CA GLN A 160 16.02 -8.40 3.21
C GLN A 160 16.69 -7.38 2.27
N ALA A 161 16.55 -7.55 0.95
CA ALA A 161 17.11 -6.62 -0.03
C ALA A 161 16.58 -5.19 0.17
N ASN A 162 15.27 -5.05 0.42
CA ASN A 162 14.62 -3.76 0.62
C ASN A 162 15.11 -3.06 1.89
N ILE A 163 15.15 -3.76 3.03
CA ILE A 163 15.63 -3.15 4.28
C ILE A 163 17.13 -2.85 4.24
N ASP A 164 17.95 -3.68 3.60
CA ASP A 164 19.38 -3.41 3.41
C ASP A 164 19.59 -2.18 2.52
N ARG A 165 18.79 -2.03 1.47
CA ARG A 165 18.85 -0.87 0.57
C ARG A 165 18.40 0.42 1.27
N LEU A 166 17.31 0.36 2.03
CA LEU A 166 16.85 1.48 2.86
C LEU A 166 17.92 1.86 3.88
N SER A 167 18.52 0.87 4.54
CA SER A 167 19.60 1.05 5.51
C SER A 167 20.83 1.70 4.88
N LEU A 168 21.24 1.26 3.69
CA LEU A 168 22.32 1.90 2.91
C LEU A 168 22.01 3.34 2.54
N THR A 169 20.74 3.65 2.24
CA THR A 169 20.34 4.98 1.79
C THR A 169 20.28 5.98 2.93
N PHE A 170 19.71 5.59 4.07
CA PHE A 170 19.53 6.48 5.22
C PHE A 170 20.64 6.37 6.27
N GLN A 171 21.52 5.37 6.13
CA GLN A 171 22.54 5.05 7.12
C GLN A 171 21.91 4.81 8.50
N ARG A 172 20.82 4.02 8.53
CA ARG A 172 20.06 3.66 9.73
C ARG A 172 19.77 2.16 9.76
N PRO A 173 19.77 1.51 10.93
CA PRO A 173 19.23 0.16 11.02
C PRO A 173 17.73 0.22 10.71
N VAL A 174 17.24 -0.68 9.85
CA VAL A 174 15.83 -0.78 9.47
C VAL A 174 15.32 -2.17 9.83
N ARG A 175 14.31 -2.23 10.69
CA ARG A 175 13.58 -3.45 11.00
C ARG A 175 12.52 -3.69 9.95
N GLY A 176 12.53 -4.87 9.37
CA GLY A 176 11.50 -5.33 8.46
C GLY A 176 10.38 -6.08 9.18
N ALA A 177 9.13 -5.66 9.02
CA ALA A 177 7.96 -6.44 9.40
C ALA A 177 7.30 -7.01 8.14
N LEU A 178 7.41 -8.34 7.96
CA LEU A 178 7.04 -9.00 6.72
C LEU A 178 5.52 -9.21 6.63
N ASN A 179 4.90 -8.56 5.66
CA ASN A 179 3.60 -8.95 5.14
C ASN A 179 3.80 -10.14 4.19
N ARG A 180 3.40 -11.35 4.60
CA ARG A 180 3.76 -12.58 3.90
C ARG A 180 2.97 -12.70 2.61
N THR A 181 3.66 -13.02 1.51
CA THR A 181 2.98 -13.29 0.25
C THR A 181 2.31 -14.66 0.26
N SER A 182 1.05 -14.70 -0.15
CA SER A 182 0.31 -15.92 -0.52
C SER A 182 0.37 -16.18 -2.03
N GLY A 183 1.22 -15.47 -2.76
CA GLY A 183 1.28 -15.43 -4.23
C GLY A 183 0.45 -14.29 -4.81
N ILE A 184 0.90 -13.72 -5.94
CA ILE A 184 0.38 -12.46 -6.50
C ILE A 184 -1.15 -12.42 -6.62
N LEU A 185 -1.80 -13.50 -7.08
CA LEU A 185 -3.25 -13.50 -7.26
C LEU A 185 -3.99 -13.47 -5.92
N PHE A 186 -3.54 -14.28 -4.96
CA PHE A 186 -4.12 -14.29 -3.61
C PHE A 186 -3.77 -13.05 -2.81
N ASP A 187 -2.60 -12.44 -3.03
CA ASP A 187 -2.22 -11.16 -2.45
C ASP A 187 -3.17 -10.05 -2.93
N VAL A 188 -3.50 -9.99 -4.23
CA VAL A 188 -4.47 -9.02 -4.75
C VAL A 188 -5.86 -9.21 -4.15
N ILE A 189 -6.30 -10.47 -3.99
CA ILE A 189 -7.58 -10.77 -3.32
C ILE A 189 -7.54 -10.35 -1.85
N GLN A 190 -6.47 -10.69 -1.12
CA GLN A 190 -6.28 -10.27 0.26
C GLN A 190 -6.26 -8.75 0.38
N CYS A 191 -5.55 -8.06 -0.51
CA CYS A 191 -5.48 -6.61 -0.59
C CYS A 191 -6.87 -5.97 -0.74
N LEU A 192 -7.72 -6.52 -1.62
CA LEU A 192 -9.13 -6.10 -1.74
C LEU A 192 -9.90 -6.30 -0.43
N ILE A 193 -9.74 -7.47 0.21
CA ILE A 193 -10.43 -7.79 1.47
C ILE A 193 -9.99 -6.86 2.61
N GLU A 194 -8.68 -6.69 2.80
CA GLU A 194 -8.11 -5.78 3.82
C GLU A 194 -8.63 -4.36 3.60
N ARG A 195 -8.67 -3.90 2.35
CA ARG A 195 -9.04 -2.53 1.98
C ARG A 195 -10.54 -2.24 2.04
N THR A 196 -11.40 -3.22 1.79
CA THR A 196 -12.86 -2.98 1.69
C THR A 196 -13.64 -3.42 2.92
N PHE A 197 -13.05 -4.30 3.76
CA PHE A 197 -13.67 -4.81 4.98
C PHE A 197 -12.88 -4.45 6.26
N ASP A 198 -11.81 -3.66 6.13
CA ASP A 198 -10.89 -3.33 7.23
C ASP A 198 -10.38 -4.60 7.95
N TYR A 199 -10.19 -5.67 7.16
CA TYR A 199 -9.86 -6.98 7.71
C TYR A 199 -8.42 -7.02 8.20
N CYS A 200 -8.24 -7.01 9.51
CA CYS A 200 -6.92 -7.03 10.11
C CYS A 200 -6.34 -8.45 10.19
N THR A 201 -5.53 -8.80 9.19
CA THR A 201 -4.82 -10.09 9.08
C THR A 201 -3.84 -10.32 10.22
N ASN A 202 -3.32 -11.55 10.33
CA ASN A 202 -2.32 -11.88 11.34
C ASN A 202 -1.04 -11.05 11.20
N ASP A 203 -0.63 -10.76 9.96
CA ASP A 203 0.57 -9.94 9.70
C ASP A 203 0.35 -8.48 10.10
N VAL A 204 -0.85 -7.92 9.88
CA VAL A 204 -1.24 -6.58 10.40
C VAL A 204 -1.11 -6.54 11.93
N ARG A 205 -1.57 -7.59 12.64
CA ARG A 205 -1.50 -7.67 14.10
C ARG A 205 -0.07 -7.76 14.62
N ILE A 206 0.79 -8.54 13.94
CA ILE A 206 2.21 -8.62 14.29
C ILE A 206 2.89 -7.28 14.04
N CYS A 207 2.64 -6.64 12.90
CA CYS A 207 3.18 -5.32 12.58
C CYS A 207 2.72 -4.25 13.57
N TYR A 208 1.45 -4.29 13.99
CA TYR A 208 0.91 -3.44 15.04
C TYR A 208 1.71 -3.57 16.34
N GLU A 209 1.94 -4.79 16.84
CA GLU A 209 2.69 -5.00 18.07
C GLU A 209 4.15 -4.52 17.96
N ILE A 210 4.81 -4.75 16.82
CA ILE A 210 6.18 -4.26 16.58
C ILE A 210 6.21 -2.73 16.66
N LEU A 211 5.30 -2.06 15.97
CA LEU A 211 5.24 -0.60 15.96
C LEU A 211 4.84 -0.05 17.33
N ARG A 212 3.86 -0.67 18.00
CA ARG A 212 3.43 -0.28 19.35
C ARG A 212 4.59 -0.37 20.34
N VAL A 213 5.37 -1.44 20.32
CA VAL A 213 6.55 -1.60 21.18
C VAL A 213 7.57 -0.49 20.88
N ALA A 214 7.87 -0.23 19.61
CA ALA A 214 8.77 0.85 19.20
C ALA A 214 8.30 2.23 19.68
N MET A 215 7.00 2.51 19.58
CA MET A 215 6.40 3.77 20.06
C MET A 215 6.51 3.95 21.58
N LEU A 216 6.53 2.87 22.34
CA LEU A 216 6.66 2.88 23.80
C LEU A 216 8.13 2.84 24.29
N SER A 217 9.07 2.55 23.39
CA SER A 217 10.50 2.60 23.68
C SER A 217 10.97 4.02 24.03
N PRO A 218 12.10 4.15 24.78
CA PRO A 218 12.69 5.44 25.11
C PRO A 218 13.43 6.09 23.91
N VAL A 219 12.83 6.02 22.72
CA VAL A 219 13.29 6.66 21.50
C VAL A 219 12.60 8.00 21.31
N ASN A 220 13.27 8.92 20.60
CA ASN A 220 12.74 10.23 20.29
C ASN A 220 11.89 10.22 19.01
N LYS A 221 12.16 9.26 18.12
CA LYS A 221 11.53 9.18 16.80
C LYS A 221 11.33 7.73 16.37
N VAL A 222 10.16 7.48 15.80
CA VAL A 222 9.84 6.20 15.13
C VAL A 222 9.47 6.51 13.69
N VAL A 223 10.19 5.91 12.74
CA VAL A 223 9.96 6.09 11.30
C VAL A 223 9.33 4.84 10.74
N LEU A 224 8.10 4.96 10.23
CA LEU A 224 7.36 3.90 9.58
C LEU A 224 7.37 4.10 8.06
N ILE A 225 7.98 3.17 7.33
CA ILE A 225 8.01 3.15 5.87
C ILE A 225 7.06 2.06 5.37
N LEU A 226 6.15 2.43 4.48
CA LEU A 226 5.11 1.55 3.95
C LEU A 226 5.21 1.48 2.43
N HIS A 227 5.19 0.27 1.85
CA HIS A 227 5.19 0.09 0.40
C HIS A 227 3.94 -0.63 -0.10
N SER A 228 3.32 -0.13 -1.18
CA SER A 228 2.22 -0.80 -1.88
C SER A 228 1.06 -1.18 -0.93
N GLN A 229 0.72 -2.47 -0.80
CA GLN A 229 -0.28 -2.97 0.16
C GLN A 229 0.08 -2.65 1.62
N GLY A 230 1.36 -2.53 1.96
CA GLY A 230 1.79 -2.11 3.30
C GLY A 230 1.18 -0.76 3.69
N GLY A 231 0.80 0.09 2.73
CA GLY A 231 0.03 1.30 2.98
C GLY A 231 -1.36 1.05 3.58
N ILE A 232 -2.08 0.03 3.11
CA ILE A 232 -3.39 -0.38 3.66
C ILE A 232 -3.20 -0.85 5.10
N GLN A 233 -2.24 -1.76 5.30
CA GLN A 233 -1.93 -2.30 6.63
C GLN A 233 -1.51 -1.19 7.60
N GLY A 234 -0.68 -0.25 7.15
CA GLY A 234 -0.29 0.91 7.95
C GLY A 234 -1.45 1.82 8.32
N GLY A 235 -2.43 2.03 7.42
CA GLY A 235 -3.66 2.75 7.74
C GLY A 235 -4.45 2.09 8.88
N LEU A 236 -4.69 0.77 8.77
CA LEU A 236 -5.35 -0.03 9.81
C LEU A 236 -4.60 0.01 11.16
N ILE A 237 -3.27 -0.07 11.11
CA ILE A 237 -2.41 0.01 12.30
C ILE A 237 -2.50 1.40 12.94
N VAL A 238 -2.48 2.46 12.13
CA VAL A 238 -2.60 3.84 12.61
C VAL A 238 -3.92 4.06 13.32
N ASP A 239 -5.02 3.52 12.81
CA ASP A 239 -6.33 3.62 13.46
C ASP A 239 -6.28 3.04 14.89
N TRP A 240 -5.69 1.86 15.07
CA TRP A 240 -5.49 1.29 16.41
C TRP A 240 -4.55 2.10 17.30
N LEU A 241 -3.49 2.68 16.75
CA LEU A 241 -2.55 3.51 17.51
C LEU A 241 -3.22 4.82 17.97
N LEU A 242 -4.05 5.43 17.13
CA LEU A 242 -4.81 6.64 17.46
C LEU A 242 -5.79 6.39 18.60
N GLU A 243 -6.34 5.17 18.70
CA GLU A 243 -7.23 4.76 19.81
C GLU A 243 -6.47 4.47 21.11
N GLN A 244 -5.27 3.90 21.03
CA GLN A 244 -4.58 3.33 22.19
C GLN A 244 -3.46 4.20 22.76
N LEU A 245 -2.88 5.11 21.99
CA LEU A 245 -1.71 5.90 22.40
C LEU A 245 -2.06 7.37 22.65
N SER A 246 -1.30 8.01 23.54
CA SER A 246 -1.43 9.44 23.81
C SER A 246 -0.87 10.28 22.66
N GLN A 247 -1.32 11.53 22.56
CA GLN A 247 -0.81 12.50 21.57
C GLN A 247 0.70 12.74 21.69
N GLU A 248 1.24 12.68 22.92
CA GLU A 248 2.68 12.81 23.15
C GLU A 248 3.44 11.64 22.52
N THR A 249 2.97 10.41 22.70
CA THR A 249 3.60 9.24 22.08
C THR A 249 3.47 9.31 20.56
N LEU A 250 2.27 9.59 20.03
CA LEU A 250 2.01 9.69 18.59
C LEU A 250 2.83 10.79 17.90
N SER A 251 3.20 11.86 18.62
CA SER A 251 4.01 12.94 18.06
C SER A 251 5.41 12.53 17.61
N LYS A 252 5.91 11.37 18.10
CA LYS A 252 7.21 10.79 17.70
C LYS A 252 7.17 10.04 16.36
N LEU A 253 5.96 9.71 15.87
CA LEU A 253 5.77 8.89 14.68
C LEU A 253 5.88 9.73 13.41
N GLU A 254 6.73 9.28 12.48
CA GLU A 254 6.81 9.77 11.11
C GLU A 254 6.45 8.64 10.15
N ILE A 255 5.55 8.89 9.21
CA ILE A 255 5.07 7.89 8.25
C ILE A 255 5.41 8.31 6.84
N TYR A 256 6.05 7.41 6.09
CA TYR A 256 6.40 7.59 4.69
C TYR A 256 5.83 6.43 3.88
N THR A 257 4.98 6.71 2.90
CA THR A 257 4.41 5.67 2.03
C THR A 257 4.91 5.80 0.60
N PHE A 258 5.11 4.67 -0.07
CA PHE A 258 5.54 4.57 -1.47
C PHE A 258 4.59 3.66 -2.23
N GLY A 259 4.05 4.13 -3.36
CA GLY A 259 3.12 3.32 -4.16
C GLY A 259 1.85 2.94 -3.40
N CYS A 260 1.37 3.78 -2.48
CA CYS A 260 0.39 3.40 -1.46
C CYS A 260 -0.95 2.89 -2.04
N ALA A 261 -1.33 1.65 -1.71
CA ALA A 261 -2.59 1.03 -2.12
C ALA A 261 -3.81 1.44 -1.25
N ALA A 262 -3.57 2.17 -0.15
CA ALA A 262 -4.60 2.54 0.81
C ALA A 262 -5.65 3.47 0.18
N ASN A 263 -6.91 3.25 0.55
CA ASN A 263 -8.01 4.13 0.19
C ASN A 263 -8.32 5.18 1.27
N HIS A 264 -7.73 5.04 2.47
CA HIS A 264 -7.81 5.99 3.58
C HIS A 264 -6.52 5.98 4.40
N PHE A 265 -6.25 7.09 5.07
CA PHE A 265 -5.18 7.19 6.06
C PHE A 265 -5.58 8.25 7.11
N ASN A 266 -6.09 7.83 8.27
CA ASN A 266 -6.66 8.76 9.23
C ASN A 266 -5.57 9.54 9.98
N ASN A 267 -5.79 10.84 10.13
CA ASN A 267 -4.95 11.71 10.95
C ASN A 267 -5.76 12.91 11.46
N PRO A 268 -6.50 12.74 12.57
CA PRO A 268 -7.40 13.77 13.06
C PRO A 268 -6.64 15.05 13.46
N ARG A 269 -7.28 16.20 13.26
CA ARG A 269 -6.77 17.47 13.77
C ARG A 269 -6.98 17.55 15.27
N VAL A 270 -5.94 17.97 15.97
CA VAL A 270 -5.91 18.24 17.39
C VAL A 270 -5.92 19.76 17.58
N SER A 271 -6.79 20.24 18.47
CA SER A 271 -6.82 21.66 18.85
C SER A 271 -5.47 22.05 19.43
N ALA A 272 -4.80 22.97 18.74
CA ALA A 272 -3.57 23.54 19.20
C ALA A 272 -3.82 24.31 20.52
N LYS A 273 -2.94 24.15 21.52
CA LYS A 273 -2.94 25.05 22.69
C LYS A 273 -2.81 26.50 22.17
N PRO A 274 -3.41 27.51 22.84
CA PRO A 274 -3.40 28.91 22.38
C PRO A 274 -2.01 29.52 22.10
N THR A 275 -0.94 28.87 22.56
CA THR A 275 0.46 29.28 22.42
C THR A 275 1.21 28.61 21.26
N ALA A 276 0.60 27.65 20.55
CA ALA A 276 1.26 26.96 19.44
C ALA A 276 1.22 27.81 18.16
N LYS A 277 2.36 27.91 17.47
CA LYS A 277 2.56 28.69 16.23
C LYS A 277 1.66 28.27 15.06
N HIS A 278 0.98 27.12 15.15
CA HIS A 278 0.03 26.63 14.16
C HIS A 278 -1.32 26.35 14.83
N PRO A 279 -2.43 26.95 14.36
CA PRO A 279 -3.74 26.90 15.01
C PRO A 279 -4.44 25.52 14.97
N THR A 280 -3.89 24.55 14.23
CA THR A 280 -4.33 23.15 14.19
C THR A 280 -3.11 22.25 14.01
N ALA A 281 -2.81 21.39 14.99
CA ALA A 281 -1.81 20.32 14.82
C ALA A 281 -2.54 19.03 14.42
N SER A 282 -1.91 18.13 13.68
CA SER A 282 -2.43 16.77 13.46
C SER A 282 -1.97 15.83 14.57
N ALA A 283 -2.68 14.72 14.80
CA ALA A 283 -2.31 13.75 15.82
C ALA A 283 -0.94 13.11 15.56
N ILE A 284 -0.68 12.77 14.30
CA ILE A 284 0.63 12.38 13.79
C ILE A 284 1.22 13.58 13.08
N SER A 285 2.43 13.98 13.49
CA SER A 285 3.05 15.23 13.00
C SER A 285 3.54 15.13 11.57
N TYR A 286 3.96 13.94 11.12
CA TYR A 286 4.53 13.74 9.79
C TYR A 286 3.94 12.51 9.11
N ILE A 287 3.19 12.76 8.03
CA ILE A 287 2.75 11.74 7.09
C ILE A 287 3.05 12.26 5.68
N GLU A 288 3.88 11.54 4.93
CA GLU A 288 4.23 11.86 3.55
C GLU A 288 3.91 10.68 2.62
N HIS A 289 3.19 10.96 1.53
CA HIS A 289 2.85 9.99 0.50
C HIS A 289 3.64 10.28 -0.78
N TYR A 290 4.47 9.31 -1.20
CA TYR A 290 5.19 9.33 -2.47
C TYR A 290 4.44 8.46 -3.48
N ALA A 291 3.87 9.13 -4.49
CA ALA A 291 3.05 8.49 -5.52
C ALA A 291 3.54 8.88 -6.93
N ASN A 292 3.50 7.91 -7.84
CA ASN A 292 3.77 8.11 -9.26
C ASN A 292 2.43 8.05 -10.02
N GLU A 293 2.13 9.07 -10.83
CA GLU A 293 0.88 9.14 -11.60
C GLU A 293 0.70 8.01 -12.62
N ARG A 294 1.80 7.35 -13.00
CA ARG A 294 1.80 6.22 -13.93
C ARG A 294 1.84 4.87 -13.24
N ASP A 295 2.09 4.83 -11.94
CA ASP A 295 2.08 3.61 -11.16
C ASP A 295 0.65 3.13 -10.93
N PHE A 296 0.37 1.90 -11.35
CA PHE A 296 -0.90 1.22 -11.12
C PHE A 296 -1.35 1.30 -9.65
N VAL A 297 -0.47 0.99 -8.70
CA VAL A 297 -0.84 0.87 -7.28
C VAL A 297 -1.21 2.24 -6.71
N SER A 298 -0.38 3.24 -6.95
CA SER A 298 -0.66 4.64 -6.59
C SER A 298 -2.00 5.12 -7.17
N ARG A 299 -2.28 4.83 -8.45
CA ARG A 299 -3.52 5.21 -9.13
C ARG A 299 -4.75 4.51 -8.60
N TRP A 300 -4.60 3.26 -8.14
CA TRP A 300 -5.67 2.46 -7.58
C TRP A 300 -5.92 2.76 -6.10
N GLY A 301 -4.89 3.17 -5.36
CA GLY A 301 -4.94 3.54 -3.95
C GLY A 301 -5.00 5.05 -3.74
N ILE A 302 -3.93 5.62 -3.15
CA ILE A 302 -3.97 6.97 -2.58
C ILE A 302 -4.37 8.03 -3.61
N LEU A 303 -3.93 7.95 -4.87
CA LEU A 303 -4.29 8.93 -5.91
C LEU A 303 -5.77 8.87 -6.28
N HIS A 304 -6.41 7.71 -6.18
CA HIS A 304 -7.86 7.60 -6.40
C HIS A 304 -8.62 8.30 -5.29
N SER A 305 -8.16 8.16 -4.04
CA SER A 305 -8.79 8.78 -2.87
C SER A 305 -8.60 10.29 -2.81
N ILE A 306 -7.47 10.81 -3.30
CA ILE A 306 -7.16 12.25 -3.25
C ILE A 306 -7.53 13.05 -4.50
N ASN A 307 -7.80 12.41 -5.64
CA ASN A 307 -8.21 13.08 -6.87
C ASN A 307 -9.71 12.98 -7.06
N PRO A 308 -10.48 13.88 -6.43
CA PRO A 308 -11.86 13.99 -6.78
C PRO A 308 -11.91 14.78 -8.10
N LEU A 309 -12.63 14.23 -9.07
CA LEU A 309 -12.66 14.71 -10.46
C LEU A 309 -12.98 16.21 -10.56
N PRO A 310 -12.72 16.90 -11.69
CA PRO A 310 -12.88 18.36 -11.85
C PRO A 310 -14.21 18.98 -11.35
N ALA A 311 -15.25 18.19 -11.10
CA ALA A 311 -16.46 18.60 -10.38
C ALA A 311 -16.24 18.93 -8.88
N VAL A 312 -15.24 18.32 -8.23
CA VAL A 312 -14.99 18.42 -6.79
C VAL A 312 -14.04 19.55 -6.41
N ALA A 313 -13.22 20.02 -7.35
CA ALA A 313 -12.49 21.28 -7.18
C ALA A 313 -13.41 22.48 -6.88
N LYS A 314 -14.71 22.36 -7.18
CA LYS A 314 -15.72 23.41 -6.96
C LYS A 314 -16.47 23.30 -5.62
N SER A 315 -16.37 22.19 -4.87
CA SER A 315 -17.12 21.98 -3.62
C SER A 315 -16.20 21.94 -2.39
N ALA A 316 -16.36 22.90 -1.48
CA ALA A 316 -15.55 23.02 -0.26
C ALA A 316 -15.74 21.84 0.71
N ALA A 317 -16.95 21.27 0.78
CA ALA A 317 -17.27 20.13 1.66
C ALA A 317 -16.55 18.85 1.20
N MET A 318 -16.64 18.53 -0.09
CA MET A 318 -15.98 17.35 -0.66
C MET A 318 -14.45 17.47 -0.67
N ARG A 319 -13.91 18.70 -0.79
CA ARG A 319 -12.46 18.93 -0.62
C ARG A 319 -12.01 18.61 0.81
N THR A 320 -12.81 18.94 1.81
CA THR A 320 -12.50 18.66 3.22
C THR A 320 -12.48 17.16 3.50
N GLU A 321 -13.42 16.43 2.91
CA GLU A 321 -13.53 14.97 3.04
C GLU A 321 -12.37 14.24 2.34
N ALA A 322 -11.98 14.66 1.13
CA ALA A 322 -10.81 14.14 0.43
C ALA A 322 -9.49 14.43 1.18
N LEU A 323 -9.36 15.61 1.79
CA LEU A 323 -8.20 15.96 2.64
C LEU A 323 -8.16 15.11 3.93
N ALA A 324 -9.32 14.83 4.52
CA ALA A 324 -9.43 13.95 5.68
C ALA A 324 -9.05 12.49 5.33
N ALA A 325 -9.49 12.00 4.16
CA ALA A 325 -9.12 10.68 3.65
C ALA A 325 -7.61 10.54 3.35
N ALA A 326 -6.94 11.65 3.03
CA ALA A 326 -5.50 11.73 2.76
C ALA A 326 -4.63 12.02 4.01
N GLY A 327 -5.23 12.17 5.19
CA GLY A 327 -4.48 12.40 6.43
C GLY A 327 -3.94 13.82 6.65
N GLY A 328 -4.47 14.87 6.01
CA GLY A 328 -4.11 16.26 6.36
C GLY A 328 -4.15 17.30 5.23
N GLU A 329 -3.32 18.36 5.35
CA GLU A 329 -3.14 19.37 4.30
C GLU A 329 -2.35 18.79 3.13
N VAL A 330 -3.02 18.58 1.99
CA VAL A 330 -2.40 18.08 0.77
C VAL A 330 -1.69 19.22 0.03
N GLY A 331 -0.37 19.26 0.15
CA GLY A 331 0.53 20.04 -0.72
C GLY A 331 0.98 19.19 -1.91
N ILE A 332 0.57 19.56 -3.12
CA ILE A 332 1.05 18.95 -4.36
C ILE A 332 2.33 19.69 -4.80
N GLU A 333 3.52 19.11 -4.58
CA GLU A 333 4.75 19.56 -5.26
C GLU A 333 5.19 18.51 -6.28
N SER A 334 5.42 18.93 -7.53
CA SER A 334 6.04 18.08 -8.56
C SER A 334 7.57 18.10 -8.43
N GLY A 335 8.15 16.93 -8.15
CA GLY A 335 9.59 16.69 -8.07
C GLY A 335 10.13 16.06 -9.36
N LYS A 336 11.32 16.47 -9.78
CA LYS A 336 12.08 15.84 -10.87
C LYS A 336 12.84 14.62 -10.35
N ALA A 337 12.58 13.44 -10.91
CA ALA A 337 13.46 12.27 -10.76
C ALA A 337 14.81 12.53 -11.47
N ARG A 338 15.93 12.16 -10.84
CA ARG A 338 17.26 12.19 -11.50
C ARG A 338 17.35 11.03 -12.48
N GLY A 339 17.06 11.27 -13.76
CA GLY A 339 17.16 10.22 -14.78
C GLY A 339 16.60 10.55 -16.17
N GLY A 340 16.33 11.82 -16.50
CA GLY A 340 16.01 12.21 -17.88
C GLY A 340 14.58 11.94 -18.38
N ILE A 341 13.70 11.35 -17.58
CA ILE A 341 12.27 11.23 -17.90
C ILE A 341 11.48 12.23 -17.05
N ARG A 342 10.78 13.16 -17.70
CA ARG A 342 9.93 14.18 -17.06
C ARG A 342 8.62 13.53 -16.59
N ASP A 343 8.64 12.85 -15.45
CA ASP A 343 7.42 12.35 -14.80
C ASP A 343 7.28 12.98 -13.41
N GLY A 344 6.08 13.48 -13.10
CA GLY A 344 5.79 14.19 -11.87
C GLY A 344 5.83 13.26 -10.66
N CYS A 345 6.80 13.46 -9.77
CA CYS A 345 6.84 12.80 -8.47
C CYS A 345 6.19 13.73 -7.43
N PHE A 346 5.15 13.31 -6.72
CA PHE A 346 4.59 14.14 -5.65
C PHE A 346 5.49 14.11 -4.42
N ARG A 347 5.84 15.29 -3.90
CA ARG A 347 6.57 15.47 -2.64
C ARG A 347 5.81 16.46 -1.76
N CYS A 348 5.73 16.21 -0.46
CA CYS A 348 5.35 17.23 0.53
C CYS A 348 6.58 17.50 1.40
N ARG A 349 6.94 18.76 1.69
CA ARG A 349 8.16 19.12 2.45
C ARG A 349 8.05 18.59 3.89
N ARG A 350 9.13 18.12 4.54
CA ARG A 350 10.12 19.00 5.23
C ARG A 350 11.38 18.29 5.78
N VAL A 351 11.96 17.30 5.11
CA VAL A 351 13.24 16.71 5.57
C VAL A 351 14.32 16.73 4.48
N GLY A 352 15.56 17.07 4.86
CA GLY A 352 16.76 17.09 4.01
C GLY A 352 17.21 15.72 3.48
N ILE A 353 16.31 14.75 3.45
CA ILE A 353 16.52 13.39 2.97
C ILE A 353 16.13 13.33 1.48
N CYS A 354 17.06 12.89 0.63
CA CYS A 354 16.85 12.83 -0.82
C CYS A 354 16.27 11.47 -1.24
N TRP A 355 14.94 11.34 -1.20
CA TRP A 355 14.18 10.12 -1.50
C TRP A 355 14.14 9.72 -3.00
N GLY A 356 14.66 10.55 -3.91
CA GLY A 356 14.60 10.32 -5.36
C GLY A 356 15.32 9.05 -5.84
N SER A 357 16.23 8.50 -5.03
CA SER A 357 16.96 7.27 -5.32
C SER A 357 16.19 5.99 -4.99
N ILE A 358 15.01 6.05 -4.37
CA ILE A 358 14.18 4.88 -4.02
C ILE A 358 13.15 4.63 -5.12
N ILE A 359 12.55 5.70 -5.63
CA ILE A 359 11.52 5.67 -6.70
C ILE A 359 12.15 5.36 -8.07
N SER A 360 13.39 5.79 -8.31
CA SER A 360 14.08 5.60 -9.59
C SER A 360 14.77 4.24 -9.71
N THR A 361 14.93 3.47 -8.63
CA THR A 361 15.82 2.31 -8.65
C THR A 361 15.16 0.99 -8.96
N GLY A 362 13.83 0.87 -8.94
CA GLY A 362 13.21 -0.45 -9.09
C GLY A 362 13.54 -1.37 -7.91
N CYS A 363 13.74 -0.78 -6.71
CA CYS A 363 13.69 -1.50 -5.41
C CYS A 363 12.26 -1.64 -4.89
N PHE A 364 11.28 -1.33 -5.73
CA PHE A 364 9.87 -1.14 -5.42
C PHE A 364 9.10 -1.21 -6.73
N LEU A 365 9.29 -2.28 -7.51
CA LEU A 365 8.38 -2.55 -8.63
C LEU A 365 6.92 -2.54 -8.16
#